data_AF-X1ECZ9-F1
#
_entry.id   AF-X1ECZ9-F1
#
_cell.length_a   1.000
_cell.length_b   1.000
_cell.length_c   1.000
_cell.angle_alpha   90.00
_cell.angle_beta   90.00
_cell.angle_gamma   90.00
#
_symmetry.space_group_name_H-M   'P 1'
#
loop_
_entity.id
_entity.type
_entity.pdbx_description
1 polymer ?
#
loop_
_entity_poly.entity_id
_entity_poly.type
_entity_poly.pdbx_seq_one_letter_code
_entity_poly.pdbx_strand_id
1 'polypeptide(L)' 'KLLQDCNTWEYIRNFRLSSLLRQKGPDGKQRDPREVALEKFKHIAATHHPFPLPKEVLSELDHILEAAEREAEQIF' A
#
# COMPACT_ATOMS: atom_id res chain seq x y z
N LYS A 1 1.01 31.42 12.34
CA LYS A 1 1.93 32.34 11.62
C LYS A 1 3.20 31.55 11.27
N LEU A 2 3.17 30.71 10.22
CA LEU A 2 4.28 29.80 9.85
C LEU A 2 4.56 29.78 8.32
N LEU A 3 4.16 30.82 7.59
CA LEU A 3 4.24 30.86 6.12
C LEU A 3 5.32 31.80 5.57
N GLN A 4 6.23 32.31 6.41
CA GLN A 4 7.15 33.41 6.04
C GLN A 4 8.63 33.02 5.88
N ASP A 5 9.00 31.75 6.01
CA ASP A 5 10.37 31.30 5.78
C ASP A 5 10.52 30.65 4.39
N CYS A 6 11.48 31.11 3.60
CA CYS A 6 11.77 30.59 2.25
C CYS A 6 12.09 29.09 2.26
N ASN A 7 12.71 28.61 3.34
CA ASN A 7 13.04 27.19 3.54
C ASN A 7 11.78 26.31 3.63
N THR A 8 10.66 26.85 4.11
CA THR A 8 9.38 26.13 4.20
C THR A 8 8.75 25.92 2.82
N TRP A 9 8.96 26.86 1.88
CA TRP A 9 8.49 26.71 0.49
C TRP A 9 9.25 25.65 -0.29
N GLU A 10 10.57 25.57 -0.11
CA GLU A 10 11.38 24.48 -0.68
C GLU A 10 10.97 23.12 -0.12
N TYR A 11 10.73 23.04 1.20
CA TYR A 11 10.34 21.79 1.84
C TYR A 11 8.92 21.32 1.44
N ILE A 12 7.96 22.24 1.33
CA ILE A 12 6.60 21.93 0.83
C ILE A 12 6.63 21.46 -0.63
N ARG A 13 7.49 22.06 -1.46
CA ARG A 13 7.64 21.64 -2.87
C ARG A 13 8.23 20.24 -3.00
N ASN A 14 9.10 19.86 -2.07
CA ASN A 14 9.73 18.54 -2.00
C ASN A 14 8.88 17.47 -1.31
N PHE A 15 7.73 17.83 -0.73
CA PHE A 15 6.75 16.85 -0.28
C PHE A 15 6.26 16.07 -1.49
N ARG A 16 6.77 14.84 -1.65
CA ARG A 16 6.30 13.90 -2.68
C ARG A 16 4.87 13.50 -2.34
N LEU A 17 3.92 14.34 -2.73
CA LEU A 17 2.50 14.02 -2.66
C LEU A 17 2.26 12.75 -3.48
N SER A 18 1.45 11.84 -2.93
CA SER A 18 1.13 10.56 -3.56
C SER A 18 0.71 10.74 -5.02
N SER A 19 1.17 9.85 -5.89
CA SER A 19 0.80 9.83 -7.31
C SER A 19 -0.70 9.64 -7.54
N LEU A 20 -1.45 9.28 -6.49
CA LEU A 20 -2.91 9.21 -6.48
C LEU A 20 -3.57 10.59 -6.54
N LEU A 21 -2.92 11.63 -5.99
CA LEU A 21 -3.51 12.96 -5.80
C LEU A 21 -3.42 13.87 -7.04
N ARG A 22 -2.72 13.43 -8.10
CA ARG A 22 -2.43 14.26 -9.27
C ARG A 22 -2.91 13.64 -10.59
N GLN A 23 -3.83 12.70 -10.54
CA GLN A 23 -4.38 12.05 -11.73
C GLN A 23 -5.39 12.96 -12.41
N LYS A 24 -5.13 13.30 -13.67
CA LYS A 24 -6.08 14.04 -14.50
C LYS A 24 -6.94 13.08 -15.32
N GLY A 25 -8.23 13.38 -15.42
CA GLY A 25 -9.16 12.70 -16.30
C GLY A 25 -8.99 13.13 -17.77
N PRO A 26 -9.71 12.48 -18.69
CA PRO A 26 -9.69 12.84 -20.12
C PRO A 26 -10.16 14.27 -20.40
N ASP A 27 -10.96 14.84 -19.50
CA ASP A 27 -11.44 16.22 -19.53
C ASP A 27 -10.44 17.24 -18.93
N GLY A 28 -9.27 16.77 -18.50
CA GLY A 28 -8.23 17.59 -17.87
C GLY A 28 -8.50 17.94 -16.41
N LYS A 29 -9.63 17.54 -15.82
CA LYS A 29 -9.94 17.78 -14.40
C LYS A 29 -9.23 16.77 -13.50
N GLN A 30 -8.99 17.15 -12.24
CA GLN A 30 -8.46 16.22 -11.25
C GLN A 30 -9.50 15.14 -10.94
N ARG A 31 -9.08 13.88 -10.98
CA ARG A 31 -9.92 12.75 -10.56
C ARG A 31 -9.98 12.66 -9.04
N ASP A 32 -11.07 12.10 -8.51
CA ASP A 32 -11.15 11.80 -7.08
C ASP A 32 -10.04 10.79 -6.71
N PRO A 33 -9.13 11.13 -5.77
CA PRO A 33 -8.08 10.22 -5.33
C PRO A 33 -8.59 8.87 -4.82
N ARG A 34 -9.79 8.82 -4.24
CA ARG A 34 -10.40 7.57 -3.77
C ARG A 34 -10.75 6.65 -4.94
N GLU A 35 -11.35 7.19 -5.99
CA GLU A 35 -11.69 6.42 -7.19
C GLU A 35 -10.43 5.89 -7.87
N VAL A 36 -9.41 6.73 -7.99
CA VAL A 36 -8.09 6.35 -8.52
C VAL A 36 -7.46 5.23 -7.69
N ALA A 37 -7.52 5.32 -6.37
CA ALA A 37 -6.97 4.30 -5.48
C ALA A 37 -7.69 2.96 -5.66
N LEU A 38 -9.02 2.97 -5.76
CA LEU A 38 -9.82 1.78 -6.01
C LEU A 38 -9.51 1.15 -7.37
N GLU A 39 -9.36 1.96 -8.42
CA GLU A 39 -8.97 1.49 -9.75
C GLU A 39 -7.61 0.81 -9.72
N LYS A 40 -6.60 1.45 -9.12
CA LYS A 40 -5.26 0.87 -8.99
C LYS A 40 -5.27 -0.41 -8.16
N PHE A 41 -6.05 -0.44 -7.08
CA PHE A 41 -6.20 -1.65 -6.27
C PHE A 41 -6.77 -2.80 -7.11
N LYS A 42 -7.85 -2.57 -7.84
CA LYS A 42 -8.45 -3.58 -8.74
C LYS A 42 -7.46 -4.06 -9.79
N HIS A 43 -6.67 -3.14 -10.36
CA HIS A 43 -5.63 -3.49 -11.32
C HIS A 43 -4.56 -4.39 -10.70
N ILE A 44 -4.02 -4.02 -9.52
CA ILE A 44 -3.02 -4.82 -8.81
C ILE A 44 -3.60 -6.19 -8.45
N ALA A 45 -4.80 -6.25 -7.89
CA ALA A 45 -5.44 -7.51 -7.53
C ALA A 45 -5.64 -8.45 -8.73
N ALA A 46 -5.89 -7.89 -9.92
CA ALA A 46 -6.10 -8.66 -11.14
C ALA A 46 -4.81 -9.10 -11.82
N THR A 47 -3.70 -8.36 -11.67
CA THR A 47 -2.47 -8.58 -12.45
C THR A 47 -1.26 -9.00 -11.62
N HIS A 48 -1.29 -8.76 -10.32
CA HIS A 48 -0.18 -9.10 -9.44
C HIS A 48 -0.24 -10.58 -9.09
N HIS A 49 0.68 -11.33 -9.70
CA HIS A 49 0.94 -12.72 -9.37
C HIS A 49 2.31 -12.81 -8.69
N PRO A 50 2.37 -12.85 -7.35
CA PRO A 50 3.62 -13.05 -6.63
C PRO A 50 4.30 -14.35 -7.07
N PHE A 51 5.63 -14.37 -7.05
CA PHE A 51 6.35 -15.61 -7.24
C PHE A 51 5.98 -16.60 -6.12
N PRO A 52 5.72 -17.88 -6.46
CA PRO A 52 5.43 -18.87 -5.45
C PRO A 52 6.64 -19.03 -4.53
N LEU A 53 6.36 -19.19 -3.24
CA LEU A 53 7.42 -19.51 -2.28
C LEU A 53 7.96 -20.93 -2.53
N PRO A 54 9.24 -21.18 -2.22
CA PRO A 54 9.79 -22.53 -2.22
C PRO A 54 8.97 -23.46 -1.31
N LYS A 55 8.86 -24.74 -1.69
CA LYS A 55 8.02 -25.71 -0.97
C LYS A 55 8.48 -25.90 0.47
N GLU A 56 9.79 -25.84 0.69
CA GLU A 56 10.42 -26.01 2.00
C GLU A 56 9.98 -24.87 2.93
N VAL A 57 9.96 -23.64 2.41
CA VAL A 57 9.52 -22.45 3.17
C VAL A 57 8.03 -22.53 3.52
N LEU A 58 7.20 -23.04 2.60
CA LEU A 58 5.78 -23.23 2.86
C LEU A 58 5.53 -24.28 3.95
N SER A 59 6.25 -25.41 3.89
CA SER A 59 6.13 -26.47 4.90
C SER A 59 6.52 -26.00 6.30
N GLU A 60 7.57 -25.18 6.41
CA GLU A 60 7.98 -24.60 7.70
C GLU A 60 6.96 -23.59 8.21
N LEU A 61 6.40 -22.77 7.30
CA LEU A 61 5.35 -21.82 7.67
C LEU A 61 4.11 -22.54 8.20
N ASP A 62 3.66 -23.60 7.54
CA ASP A 62 2.52 -24.41 7.99
C ASP A 62 2.78 -24.98 9.39
N HIS A 63 3.98 -25.52 9.63
CA HIS A 63 4.36 -26.04 10.95
C HIS A 63 4.32 -24.97 12.06
N ILE A 64 4.83 -23.76 11.78
CA ILE A 64 4.80 -22.64 12.71
C ILE A 64 3.36 -22.23 13.03
N LEU A 65 2.50 -22.11 12.00
CA LEU A 65 1.11 -21.72 12.17
C LEU A 65 0.34 -22.74 13.01
N GLU A 66 0.52 -24.03 12.76
CA GLU A 66 -0.10 -25.09 13.57
C GLU A 66 0.36 -25.05 15.04
N ALA A 67 1.65 -24.78 15.28
CA ALA A 67 2.16 -24.67 16.64
C ALA A 67 1.56 -23.47 17.37
N ALA A 68 1.51 -22.31 16.71
CA ALA A 68 0.91 -21.10 17.25
C ALA A 68 -0.59 -21.26 17.53
N GLU A 69 -1.32 -21.96 16.66
CA GLU A 69 -2.76 -22.22 16.86
C GLU A 69 -3.00 -23.12 18.08
N ARG A 70 -2.22 -24.21 18.23
CA ARG A 70 -2.25 -25.04 19.44
C ARG A 70 -1.95 -24.25 20.70
N GLU A 71 -0.95 -23.36 20.67
CA GLU A 71 -0.64 -22.51 21.83
C GLU A 71 -1.77 -21.53 22.15
N ALA A 72 -2.38 -20.92 21.12
CA ALA A 72 -3.51 -20.03 21.30
C ALA A 72 -4.70 -20.76 21.95
N GLU A 73 -5.01 -21.98 21.53
CA GLU A 73 -6.07 -22.81 22.12
C GLU A 73 -5.81 -23.18 23.60
N GLN A 74 -4.55 -23.23 24.05
CA GLN A 74 -4.22 -23.49 25.46
C GLN A 74 -4.34 -22.25 26.35
N ILE A 75 -4.37 -21.05 25.76
CA ILE A 75 -4.47 -19.77 26.47
C ILE A 75 -5.93 -19.39 26.77
N PHE A 76 -6.91 -19.96 26.03
CA PHE A 76 -8.34 -19.71 26.18
C PHE A 76 -9.09 -20.90 26.78
#